data_AF-A0A034W0L6-F1
#
_entry.id   AF-A0A034W0L6-F1
#
_cell.length_a   1.000
_cell.length_b   1.000
_cell.length_c   1.000
_cell.angle_alpha   90.00
_cell.angle_beta   90.00
_cell.angle_gamma   90.00
#
_symmetry.space_group_name_H-M   'P 1'
#
loop_
_entity.id
_entity.type
_entity.pdbx_description
1 polymer ?
#
loop_
_entity_poly.entity_id
_entity_poly.type
_entity_poly.pdbx_seq_one_letter_code
_entity_poly.pdbx_strand_id
1 'polypeptide(L)'
;AAFPPLLLPVANILLGGVVFPHCACDSRKEGHVIPAVGIKSFRLHACREDGSMEAQMVELTWESITRWESDEESMSFCFQYNRPDKPARWVKVYTPYHSFLADCFDRIVEERKWEDTG
;
A
#
# COMPACT_ATOMS: atom_id res chain seq x y z
N ALA A 1 -8.06 26.56 10.84
CA ALA A 1 -6.78 26.20 11.46
C ALA A 1 -6.13 25.12 10.60
N ALA A 2 -4.89 25.33 10.14
CA ALA A 2 -4.16 24.30 9.41
C ALA A 2 -3.74 23.20 10.40
N PHE A 3 -4.15 21.96 10.14
CA PHE A 3 -3.72 20.82 10.94
C PHE A 3 -2.21 20.61 10.76
N PRO A 4 -1.46 20.25 11.83
CA PRO A 4 -0.04 19.98 11.69
C PRO A 4 0.15 18.78 10.74
N PRO A 5 1.18 18.81 9.88
CA PRO A 5 1.37 17.84 8.79
C PRO A 5 1.47 16.39 9.29
N LEU A 6 1.84 16.17 10.56
CA LEU A 6 1.91 14.86 11.20
C LEU A 6 0.56 14.27 11.63
N LEU A 7 -0.51 15.08 11.69
CA LEU A 7 -1.86 14.65 12.06
C LEU A 7 -2.73 14.29 10.85
N LEU A 8 -2.33 14.64 9.62
CA LEU A 8 -3.05 14.25 8.42
C LEU A 8 -3.04 12.74 8.15
N PRO A 9 -1.92 12.01 8.34
CA PRO A 9 -1.92 10.55 8.27
C PRO A 9 -2.86 9.97 9.31
N VAL A 10 -2.82 10.50 10.54
CA VAL A 10 -3.62 10.04 11.68
C VAL A 10 -5.12 10.30 11.49
N ALA A 11 -5.50 11.39 10.82
CA ALA A 11 -6.90 11.66 10.49
C ALA A 11 -7.45 10.73 9.38
N ASN A 12 -6.61 10.30 8.43
CA ASN A 12 -6.97 9.29 7.42
C ASN A 12 -6.83 7.83 7.93
N ILE A 13 -6.31 7.63 9.14
CA ILE A 13 -6.20 6.34 9.87
C ILE A 13 -7.53 5.95 10.55
N LEU A 14 -8.41 6.91 10.85
CA LEU A 14 -9.64 6.67 11.63
C LEU A 14 -10.81 6.01 10.86
N LEU A 15 -10.62 5.66 9.58
CA LEU A 15 -11.63 5.02 8.72
C LEU A 15 -11.27 3.56 8.38
N GLY A 16 -10.86 2.78 9.39
CA GLY A 16 -10.93 1.29 9.34
C GLY A 16 -9.89 0.58 8.46
N GLY A 17 -8.67 1.10 8.33
CA GLY A 17 -7.57 0.46 7.59
C GLY A 17 -6.31 0.26 8.43
N VAL A 18 -5.43 -0.64 8.01
CA VAL A 18 -4.11 -0.91 8.62
C VAL A 18 -3.06 -0.04 7.95
N VAL A 19 -2.29 0.73 8.74
CA VAL A 19 -1.17 1.53 8.23
C VAL A 19 0.15 0.93 8.69
N PHE A 20 1.06 0.76 7.75
CA PHE A 20 2.36 0.15 7.97
C PHE A 20 3.42 1.22 8.17
N PRO A 21 4.53 0.90 8.86
CA PRO A 21 5.65 1.81 8.99
C PRO A 21 6.23 2.24 7.63
N HIS A 22 6.86 3.41 7.66
CA HIS A 22 7.67 3.93 6.57
C HIS A 22 8.71 2.90 6.09
N CYS A 23 8.78 2.69 4.79
CA CYS A 23 9.66 1.70 4.16
C CYS A 23 10.09 2.11 2.74
N ALA A 24 11.15 1.50 2.23
CA ALA A 24 11.64 1.74 0.88
C ALA A 24 10.78 1.04 -0.18
N CYS A 25 10.74 1.58 -1.39
CA CYS A 25 9.94 1.08 -2.52
C CYS A 25 10.66 1.28 -3.85
N ASP A 26 10.65 0.25 -4.70
CA ASP A 26 11.31 0.27 -6.02
C ASP A 26 10.58 1.12 -7.07
N SER A 27 9.41 1.64 -6.73
CA SER A 27 8.62 2.43 -7.67
C SER A 27 9.29 3.77 -8.01
N ARG A 28 10.29 4.22 -7.24
CA ARG A 28 11.09 5.43 -7.49
C ARG A 28 12.56 5.20 -7.09
N LYS A 29 13.47 5.98 -7.69
CA LYS A 29 14.92 5.90 -7.42
C LYS A 29 15.33 6.12 -5.96
N GLU A 30 14.57 6.91 -5.21
CA GLU A 30 14.76 7.22 -3.78
C GLU A 30 13.41 7.15 -3.03
N GLY A 31 12.51 6.27 -3.50
CA GLY A 31 11.12 6.29 -3.07
C GLY A 31 10.92 5.58 -1.77
N HIS A 32 10.64 6.31 -0.69
CA HIS A 32 10.02 5.71 0.47
C HIS A 32 8.51 5.86 0.40
N VAL A 33 7.81 4.99 1.09
CA VAL A 33 6.36 4.99 1.16
C VAL A 33 5.88 4.64 2.56
N ILE A 34 4.66 5.07 2.87
CA ILE A 34 3.86 4.57 3.98
C ILE A 34 2.70 3.78 3.35
N PRO A 35 2.74 2.44 3.39
CA PRO A 35 1.65 1.61 2.91
C PRO A 35 0.44 1.67 3.85
N ALA A 36 -0.74 1.72 3.26
CA ALA A 36 -2.01 1.67 4.00
C ALA A 36 -2.99 0.75 3.28
N VAL A 37 -3.48 -0.25 4.00
CA VAL A 37 -4.42 -1.25 3.51
C VAL A 37 -5.81 -0.95 4.08
N GLY A 38 -6.79 -0.69 3.23
CA GLY A 38 -8.18 -0.47 3.66
C GLY A 38 -9.16 -1.24 2.79
N ILE A 39 -10.38 -1.44 3.30
CA ILE A 39 -11.42 -2.25 2.62
C ILE A 39 -11.67 -1.81 1.17
N LYS A 40 -11.63 -0.50 0.90
CA LYS A 40 -11.90 0.06 -0.43
C LYS A 40 -10.69 0.08 -1.37
N SER A 41 -9.49 0.29 -0.82
CA SER A 41 -8.29 0.54 -1.61
C SER A 41 -7.00 0.28 -0.83
N PHE A 42 -5.93 0.00 -1.58
CA PHE A 42 -4.57 0.00 -1.10
C PHE A 42 -3.89 1.32 -1.48
N ARG A 43 -3.23 1.98 -0.52
CA ARG A 43 -2.60 3.29 -0.71
C ARG A 43 -1.12 3.24 -0.40
N LEU A 44 -0.35 3.95 -1.21
CA LEU A 44 1.08 4.21 -1.01
C LEU A 44 1.28 5.72 -0.96
N HIS A 45 1.48 6.26 0.24
CA HIS A 45 1.82 7.67 0.41
C HIS A 45 3.33 7.84 0.24
N ALA A 46 3.75 8.68 -0.70
CA ALA A 46 5.17 8.88 -0.95
C ALA A 46 5.83 9.65 0.20
N CYS A 47 7.03 9.23 0.55
CA CYS A 47 7.87 9.84 1.56
C CYS A 47 9.31 9.91 1.04
N ARG A 48 10.09 10.81 1.63
CA ARG A 48 11.54 10.83 1.50
C ARG A 48 12.17 9.86 2.48
N GLU A 49 13.44 9.52 2.27
CA GLU A 49 14.21 8.64 3.15
C GLU A 49 14.24 9.11 4.62
N ASP A 50 14.20 10.42 4.85
CA ASP A 50 14.14 11.03 6.18
C ASP A 50 12.76 10.94 6.86
N GLY A 51 11.77 10.33 6.20
CA GLY A 51 10.40 10.21 6.68
C GLY A 51 9.51 11.42 6.39
N SER A 52 10.04 12.46 5.73
CA SER A 52 9.23 13.61 5.29
C SER A 52 8.21 13.20 4.24
N MET A 53 6.95 13.50 4.49
CA MET A 53 5.87 13.18 3.56
C MET A 53 5.90 14.04 2.29
N GLU A 54 5.53 13.44 1.16
CA GLU A 54 5.32 14.14 -0.10
C GLU A 54 3.83 14.29 -0.41
N ALA A 55 3.47 15.28 -1.25
CA ALA A 55 2.08 15.46 -1.67
C ALA A 55 1.53 14.28 -2.49
N GLN A 56 2.40 13.45 -3.06
CA GLN A 56 2.00 12.37 -3.96
C GLN A 56 1.54 11.14 -3.18
N MET A 57 0.31 10.69 -3.46
CA MET A 57 -0.25 9.44 -2.98
C MET A 57 -0.73 8.63 -4.17
N VAL A 58 -0.37 7.35 -4.22
CA VAL A 58 -0.95 6.39 -5.17
C VAL A 58 -2.03 5.63 -4.45
N GLU A 59 -3.23 5.63 -5.01
CA GLU A 59 -4.36 4.83 -4.53
C GLU A 59 -4.73 3.81 -5.60
N LEU A 60 -4.72 2.54 -5.21
CA LEU A 60 -5.01 1.39 -6.07
C LEU A 60 -6.29 0.73 -5.57
N THR A 61 -7.24 0.55 -6.48
CA THR A 61 -8.41 -0.28 -6.18
C THR A 61 -8.01 -1.75 -6.22
N TRP A 62 -8.68 -2.58 -5.43
CA TRP A 62 -8.37 -4.00 -5.35
C TRP A 62 -8.54 -4.73 -6.69
N GLU A 63 -9.46 -4.28 -7.57
CA GLU A 63 -9.63 -4.84 -8.92
C GLU A 63 -8.43 -4.57 -9.82
N SER A 64 -7.68 -3.49 -9.55
CA SER A 64 -6.48 -3.17 -10.33
C SER A 64 -5.30 -4.07 -9.96
N ILE A 65 -5.30 -4.64 -8.75
CA ILE A 65 -4.22 -5.47 -8.21
C ILE A 65 -4.46 -6.91 -8.63
N THR A 66 -3.56 -7.46 -9.43
CA THR A 66 -3.74 -8.77 -10.06
C THR A 66 -3.01 -9.90 -9.35
N ARG A 67 -1.89 -9.59 -8.69
CA ARG A 67 -1.03 -10.57 -8.01
C ARG A 67 -0.30 -9.90 -6.86
N TRP A 68 0.02 -10.67 -5.84
CA TRP A 68 0.92 -10.27 -4.76
C TRP A 68 1.66 -11.49 -4.20
N GLU A 69 2.83 -11.25 -3.63
CA GLU A 69 3.66 -12.25 -2.99
C GLU A 69 4.54 -11.62 -1.91
N SER A 70 4.80 -12.38 -0.86
CA SER A 70 5.77 -12.05 0.16
C SER A 70 7.08 -12.75 -0.16
N ASP A 71 8.18 -12.01 -0.18
CA ASP A 71 9.54 -12.49 -0.47
C ASP A 71 10.37 -12.39 0.82
N GLU A 72 10.61 -13.53 1.47
CA GLU A 72 11.32 -13.62 2.75
C GLU A 72 12.82 -13.31 2.63
N GLU A 73 13.45 -13.66 1.50
CA GLU A 73 14.90 -13.46 1.31
C GLU A 73 15.25 -11.97 1.23
N SER A 74 14.41 -11.20 0.54
CA SER A 74 14.59 -9.75 0.40
C SER A 74 13.78 -8.94 1.41
N MET A 75 13.05 -9.60 2.31
CA MET A 75 12.15 -8.99 3.30
C MET A 75 11.22 -7.96 2.66
N SER A 76 10.49 -8.39 1.63
CA SER A 76 9.70 -7.45 0.83
C SER A 76 8.36 -8.01 0.41
N PHE A 77 7.41 -7.10 0.23
CA PHE A 77 6.11 -7.38 -0.34
C PHE A 77 6.09 -6.91 -1.79
N CYS A 78 5.80 -7.84 -2.70
CA CYS A 78 5.66 -7.58 -4.13
C CYS A 78 4.19 -7.59 -4.51
N PHE A 79 3.75 -6.63 -5.31
CA PHE A 79 2.43 -6.68 -5.92
C PHE A 79 2.47 -6.19 -7.37
N GLN A 80 1.57 -6.76 -8.17
CA GLN A 80 1.35 -6.39 -9.55
C GLN A 80 0.00 -5.69 -9.69
N TYR A 81 -0.03 -4.59 -10.42
CA TYR A 81 -1.28 -3.93 -10.77
C TYR A 81 -1.34 -3.51 -12.24
N ASN A 82 -2.57 -3.51 -12.77
CA ASN A 82 -2.88 -3.04 -14.11
C ASN A 82 -2.88 -1.51 -14.15
N ARG A 83 -2.37 -0.96 -15.25
CA ARG A 83 -2.37 0.47 -15.51
C ARG A 83 -3.18 0.74 -16.77
N PRO A 84 -3.97 1.82 -16.83
CA PRO A 84 -4.67 2.18 -18.05
C PRO A 84 -3.64 2.41 -19.16
N ASP A 85 -3.84 1.74 -20.29
CA ASP A 85 -3.04 1.89 -21.52
C ASP A 85 -1.53 1.59 -21.36
N LYS A 86 -1.15 0.87 -20.29
CA LYS A 86 0.24 0.50 -20.02
C LYS A 86 0.31 -0.95 -19.54
N PRO A 87 1.43 -1.65 -19.78
CA PRO A 87 1.62 -2.99 -19.24
C PRO A 87 1.50 -2.97 -17.71
N ALA A 88 1.03 -4.08 -17.15
CA ALA A 88 0.98 -4.29 -15.71
C ALA A 88 2.37 -4.03 -15.08
N ARG A 89 2.39 -3.45 -13.89
CA ARG A 89 3.62 -3.07 -13.18
C ARG A 89 3.75 -3.85 -11.89
N TRP A 90 4.92 -4.44 -11.69
CA TRP A 90 5.36 -4.91 -10.38
C TRP A 90 5.94 -3.77 -9.57
N VAL A 91 5.62 -3.78 -8.29
CA VAL A 91 6.18 -2.89 -7.27
C VAL A 91 6.61 -3.75 -6.09
N LYS A 92 7.79 -3.47 -5.57
CA LYS A 92 8.37 -4.10 -4.39
C LYS A 92 8.48 -3.08 -3.26
N VAL A 93 7.93 -3.44 -2.10
CA VAL A 93 7.97 -2.66 -0.85
C VAL A 93 8.85 -3.42 0.14
N TYR A 94 9.98 -2.84 0.52
CA TYR A 94 10.97 -3.48 1.39
C TYR A 94 10.63 -3.21 2.86
N THR A 95 10.01 -4.18 3.52
CA THR A 95 9.46 -4.01 4.87
C THR A 95 9.56 -5.31 5.65
N PRO A 96 9.96 -5.28 6.93
CA PRO A 96 9.95 -6.47 7.79
C PRO A 96 8.53 -7.00 8.06
N TYR A 97 7.49 -6.23 7.70
CA TYR A 97 6.09 -6.63 7.83
C TYR A 97 5.53 -7.25 6.55
N HIS A 98 6.39 -7.71 5.63
CA HIS A 98 5.98 -8.20 4.31
C HIS A 98 4.93 -9.32 4.37
N SER A 99 5.08 -10.30 5.28
CA SER A 99 4.11 -11.39 5.46
C SER A 99 2.78 -10.87 5.98
N PHE A 100 2.78 -10.00 6.99
CA PHE A 100 1.55 -9.42 7.53
C PHE A 100 0.81 -8.55 6.51
N LEU A 101 1.55 -7.85 5.64
CA LEU A 101 0.97 -7.06 4.56
C LEU A 101 0.32 -7.95 3.49
N ALA A 102 0.94 -9.11 3.17
CA ALA A 102 0.33 -10.12 2.32
C ALA A 102 -0.94 -10.72 2.93
N ASP A 103 -0.91 -11.06 4.23
CA ASP A 103 -2.09 -11.57 4.94
C ASP A 103 -3.27 -10.58 4.88
N CYS A 104 -2.99 -9.28 4.98
CA CYS A 104 -4.02 -8.25 4.84
C CYS A 104 -4.64 -8.22 3.43
N PHE A 105 -3.84 -8.42 2.37
CA PHE A 105 -4.34 -8.50 0.99
C PHE A 105 -5.22 -9.74 0.81
N ASP A 106 -4.76 -10.90 1.26
CA ASP A 106 -5.52 -12.16 1.20
C ASP A 106 -6.86 -12.02 1.92
N ARG A 107 -6.85 -11.42 3.11
CA ARG A 107 -8.06 -11.24 3.90
C ARG A 107 -9.07 -10.33 3.21
N ILE A 108 -8.63 -9.21 2.65
CA ILE A 108 -9.54 -8.28 1.96
C ILE A 108 -10.11 -8.89 0.68
N VAL A 109 -9.27 -9.52 -0.14
CA VAL A 109 -9.74 -10.16 -1.37
C VAL A 109 -10.70 -11.29 -1.06
N GLU A 110 -10.44 -12.05 0.00
CA GLU A 110 -11.38 -13.06 0.46
C GLU A 110 -12.71 -12.41 0.85
N GLU A 111 -12.74 -11.46 1.79
CA GLU A 111 -13.97 -10.77 2.23
C GLU A 111 -14.81 -10.22 1.08
N ARG A 112 -14.17 -9.68 0.04
CA ARG A 112 -14.87 -9.13 -1.14
C ARG A 112 -15.57 -10.19 -1.99
N LYS A 113 -15.07 -11.44 -2.03
CA LYS A 113 -15.78 -12.54 -2.73
C LYS A 113 -17.12 -12.86 -2.06
N TRP A 114 -17.23 -12.66 -0.75
CA TRP A 114 -18.46 -12.93 0.00
C TRP A 114 -19.52 -11.87 -0.27
N GLU A 115 -19.13 -10.62 -0.52
CA GLU A 115 -20.05 -9.54 -0.90
C GLU A 115 -20.68 -9.76 -2.29
N ASP A 116 -19.98 -10.41 -3.22
CA ASP A 116 -20.49 -10.72 -4.58
C ASP A 116 -21.47 -11.92 -4.63
N THR A 117 -21.65 -12.64 -3.52
CA THR A 117 -22.58 -13.80 -3.44
C THR A 117 -23.89 -13.46 -2.71
N GLY A 118 -24.10 -12.19 -2.36
CA GLY A 118 -25.29 -11.67 -1.66
C GLY A 118 -26.36 -11.09 -2.57
#